data_AF-A0A060R6J8-F1
#
_entry.id   AF-A0A060R6J8-F1
#
_cell.length_a   1.000
_cell.length_b   1.000
_cell.length_c   1.000
_cell.angle_alpha   90.00
_cell.angle_beta   90.00
_cell.angle_gamma   90.00
#
_symmetry.space_group_name_H-M   'P 1'
#
loop_
_entity.id
_entity.type
_entity.pdbx_description
1 polymer ?
#
loop_
_entity_poly.entity_id
_entity_poly.type
_entity_poly.pdbx_seq_one_letter_code
_entity_poly.pdbx_strand_id
1 'polypeptide(L)'
;MAFNRKAKLRDNIEAIRTLFTLEKERRAATPEERETLSRYCGFGGLKCILNPASGVMDSVQWAKSDLELFPMTAELHRVIRENSQDEKEYKRYFDSLKSSVLTAFYTPKEVVSALADALSHSGITPQRLIDPSAG
;
A
#
# COMPACT_ATOMS: atom_id res chain seq x y z
N MET A 1 -16.90 9.04 5.56
CA MET A 1 -15.97 9.10 6.71
C MET A 1 -14.60 9.50 6.19
N ALA A 2 -13.88 10.38 6.89
CA ALA A 2 -12.53 10.78 6.47
C ALA A 2 -11.54 9.61 6.56
N PHE A 3 -10.57 9.54 5.65
CA PHE A 3 -9.55 8.50 5.63
C PHE A 3 -8.65 8.60 6.87
N ASN A 4 -8.72 7.61 7.76
CA ASN A 4 -7.88 7.58 8.97
C ASN A 4 -6.57 6.83 8.68
N ARG A 5 -5.52 7.59 8.36
CA ARG A 5 -4.18 7.08 8.03
C ARG A 5 -3.62 6.15 9.10
N LYS A 6 -3.77 6.52 10.38
CA LYS A 6 -3.25 5.75 11.52
C LYS A 6 -3.94 4.40 11.64
N ALA A 7 -5.27 4.37 11.57
CA ALA A 7 -6.04 3.12 11.64
C ALA A 7 -5.69 2.19 10.46
N LYS A 8 -5.62 2.73 9.23
CA LYS A 8 -5.29 1.93 8.05
C LYS A 8 -3.86 1.40 8.05
N LEU A 9 -2.90 2.19 8.53
CA LEU A 9 -1.53 1.71 8.71
C LEU A 9 -1.48 0.58 9.75
N ARG A 10 -2.24 0.67 10.85
CA ARG A 10 -2.33 -0.42 11.85
C ARG A 10 -2.93 -1.68 11.25
N ASP A 11 -4.08 -1.58 10.60
CA ASP A 11 -4.74 -2.72 9.95
C ASP A 11 -3.81 -3.43 8.97
N ASN A 12 -3.08 -2.68 8.14
CA ASN A 12 -2.13 -3.26 7.19
C ASN A 12 -0.94 -3.94 7.89
N ILE A 13 -0.39 -3.36 8.96
CA ILE A 13 0.72 -3.98 9.72
C ILE A 13 0.27 -5.30 10.33
N GLU A 14 -0.90 -5.35 10.96
CA GLU A 14 -1.42 -6.59 11.55
C GLU A 14 -1.71 -7.63 10.48
N ALA A 15 -2.30 -7.25 9.35
CA ALA A 15 -2.52 -8.18 8.25
C ALA A 15 -1.21 -8.78 7.70
N ILE A 16 -0.17 -7.96 7.50
CA ILE A 16 1.15 -8.43 7.05
C ILE A 16 1.79 -9.36 8.08
N ARG A 17 1.70 -9.01 9.37
CA ARG A 17 2.20 -9.86 10.48
C ARG A 17 1.48 -11.22 10.48
N THR A 18 0.15 -11.23 10.39
CA THR A 18 -0.65 -12.45 10.30
C THR A 18 -0.27 -13.28 9.08
N LEU A 19 -0.09 -12.65 7.91
CA LEU A 19 0.34 -13.37 6.70
C LEU A 19 1.67 -14.09 6.91
N PHE A 20 2.69 -13.41 7.46
CA PHE A 20 3.98 -14.03 7.74
C PHE A 20 3.88 -15.20 8.72
N THR A 21 3.06 -15.07 9.78
CA THR A 21 2.81 -16.17 10.72
C THR A 21 2.21 -17.38 10.00
N LEU A 22 1.20 -17.18 9.16
CA LEU A 22 0.54 -18.25 8.42
C LEU A 22 1.47 -18.95 7.43
N GLU A 23 2.30 -18.20 6.72
CA GLU A 23 3.29 -18.76 5.79
C GLU A 23 4.35 -19.59 6.54
N LYS A 24 4.83 -19.09 7.68
CA LYS A 24 5.81 -19.80 8.51
C LYS A 24 5.24 -21.09 9.09
N GLU A 25 4.00 -21.07 9.55
CA GLU A 25 3.30 -22.22 10.12
C GLU A 25 2.72 -23.16 9.05
N ARG A 26 2.72 -22.75 7.78
CA ARG A 26 2.19 -23.48 6.63
C ARG A 26 0.76 -23.97 6.85
N ARG A 27 -0.10 -23.10 7.37
CA ARG A 27 -1.51 -23.42 7.65
C ARG A 27 -2.46 -22.37 7.09
N ALA A 28 -3.74 -22.74 7.05
CA ALA A 28 -4.80 -21.81 6.71
C ALA A 28 -5.12 -20.87 7.88
N ALA A 29 -5.62 -19.68 7.53
CA ALA A 29 -6.11 -18.68 8.47
C ALA A 29 -7.37 -19.14 9.21
N THR A 30 -7.42 -18.92 10.53
CA THR A 30 -8.66 -19.04 11.33
C THR A 30 -9.68 -17.96 10.93
N PRO A 31 -10.95 -18.07 11.34
CA PRO A 31 -11.94 -17.03 11.06
C PRO A 31 -11.50 -15.63 11.53
N GLU A 32 -10.86 -15.52 12.68
CA GLU A 32 -10.39 -14.26 13.26
C GLU A 32 -9.21 -13.68 12.45
N GLU A 33 -8.26 -14.54 12.05
CA GLU A 33 -7.14 -14.12 11.21
C GLU A 33 -7.61 -13.71 9.80
N ARG A 34 -8.64 -14.36 9.26
CA ARG A 34 -9.28 -13.95 8.01
C ARG A 34 -9.91 -12.57 8.15
N GLU A 35 -10.52 -12.26 9.29
CA GLU A 35 -11.04 -10.93 9.55
C GLU A 35 -9.90 -9.90 9.55
N THR A 36 -8.79 -10.17 10.24
CA THR A 36 -7.59 -9.30 10.23
C THR A 36 -7.06 -9.08 8.81
N LEU A 37 -6.89 -10.17 8.03
CA LEU A 37 -6.44 -10.09 6.64
C LEU A 37 -7.39 -9.28 5.76
N SER A 38 -8.71 -9.39 5.99
CA SER A 38 -9.73 -8.67 5.22
C SER A 38 -9.68 -7.14 5.40
N ARG A 39 -9.03 -6.66 6.48
CA ARG A 39 -8.87 -5.22 6.75
C ARG A 39 -7.73 -4.57 5.97
N TYR A 40 -6.85 -5.38 5.36
CA TYR A 40 -5.78 -4.88 4.49
C TYR A 40 -6.36 -4.09 3.31
N CYS A 41 -5.92 -2.84 3.15
CA CYS A 41 -6.43 -1.96 2.09
C CYS A 41 -5.33 -1.37 1.20
N GLY A 42 -4.10 -1.87 1.31
CA GLY A 42 -2.94 -1.34 0.58
C GLY A 42 -2.47 0.03 1.09
N PHE A 43 -1.47 0.61 0.40
CA PHE A 43 -0.72 1.76 0.90
C PHE A 43 -0.96 3.07 0.15
N GLY A 44 -1.90 3.10 -0.81
CA GLY A 44 -2.17 4.28 -1.66
C GLY A 44 -2.31 5.61 -0.90
N GLY A 45 -3.10 5.63 0.18
CA GLY A 45 -3.30 6.81 1.02
C GLY A 45 -2.23 7.05 2.09
N LEU A 46 -1.20 6.19 2.18
CA LEU A 46 -0.20 6.16 3.25
C LEU A 46 1.16 6.65 2.72
N LYS A 47 1.21 7.93 2.34
CA LYS A 47 2.46 8.57 1.84
C LYS A 47 3.65 8.46 2.81
N CYS A 48 3.40 8.27 4.11
CA CYS A 48 4.43 8.06 5.12
C CYS A 48 5.37 6.87 4.82
N ILE A 49 4.93 5.89 4.02
CA ILE A 49 5.76 4.76 3.57
C ILE A 49 6.92 5.20 2.65
N LEU A 50 6.79 6.36 2.00
CA LEU A 50 7.87 6.89 1.15
C LEU A 50 9.00 7.52 1.98
N ASN A 51 8.72 7.85 3.25
CA ASN A 51 9.69 8.49 4.12
C ASN A 51 10.63 7.45 4.76
N PRO A 52 11.92 7.77 4.97
CA PRO A 52 12.82 6.89 5.70
C PRO A 52 12.33 6.66 7.14
N ALA A 53 12.26 5.41 7.61
CA ALA A 53 11.98 5.08 9.01
C ALA A 53 12.70 3.79 9.45
N SER A 54 13.92 3.58 8.95
CA SER A 54 14.74 2.42 9.30
C SER A 54 15.53 2.63 10.59
N GLY A 55 15.78 3.88 10.99
CA GLY A 55 16.47 4.24 12.24
C GLY A 55 15.77 5.37 12.99
N VAL A 56 15.98 5.43 14.31
CA VAL A 56 15.34 6.43 15.20
C VAL A 56 15.65 7.87 14.79
N MET A 57 16.85 8.11 14.23
CA MET A 57 17.29 9.43 13.76
C MET A 57 16.54 9.91 12.51
N ASP A 58 15.87 9.02 11.77
CA ASP A 58 15.12 9.40 10.57
C ASP A 58 13.93 10.30 10.91
N SER A 59 13.40 10.23 12.13
CA SER A 59 12.29 11.06 12.61
C SER A 59 12.55 12.57 12.48
N VAL A 60 13.82 13.01 12.49
CA VAL A 60 14.19 14.41 12.33
C VAL A 60 13.83 14.95 10.93
N GLN A 61 13.78 14.08 9.93
CA GLN A 61 13.47 14.44 8.54
C GLN A 61 11.96 14.43 8.25
N TRP A 62 11.13 14.03 9.21
CA TRP A 62 9.69 13.93 9.03
C TRP A 62 9.00 15.28 9.25
N ALA A 63 7.97 15.54 8.45
CA ALA A 63 7.08 16.66 8.70
C ALA A 63 6.37 16.50 10.06
N LYS A 64 6.22 17.61 10.80
CA LYS A 64 5.57 17.60 12.12
C LYS A 64 4.17 16.95 12.10
N SER A 65 3.43 17.11 11.02
CA SER A 65 2.10 16.54 10.81
C SER A 65 2.08 15.02 10.64
N ASP A 66 3.22 14.40 10.31
CA ASP A 66 3.32 12.96 10.05
C ASP A 66 4.15 12.23 11.11
N LEU A 67 4.78 12.95 12.06
CA LEU A 67 5.58 12.38 13.15
C LEU A 67 4.82 11.32 13.96
N GLU A 68 3.50 11.46 14.12
CA GLU A 68 2.68 10.47 14.82
C GLU A 68 2.65 9.09 14.13
N LEU A 69 2.94 9.04 12.83
CA LEU A 69 2.98 7.82 12.02
C LEU A 69 4.37 7.17 12.00
N PHE A 70 5.40 7.89 12.44
CA PHE A 70 6.79 7.40 12.44
C PHE A 70 6.95 6.08 13.21
N PRO A 71 6.45 5.93 14.46
CA PRO A 71 6.63 4.69 15.21
C PRO A 71 6.04 3.47 14.51
N MET A 72 4.88 3.65 13.85
CA MET A 72 4.21 2.58 13.11
C MET A 72 4.92 2.26 11.79
N THR A 73 5.49 3.26 11.13
CA THR A 73 6.28 3.05 9.91
C THR A 73 7.59 2.32 10.24
N ALA A 74 8.23 2.68 11.35
CA ALA A 74 9.40 1.95 11.86
C ALA A 74 9.06 0.51 12.29
N GLU A 75 7.89 0.30 12.90
CA GLU A 75 7.37 -1.04 13.20
C GLU A 75 7.20 -1.87 11.92
N LEU A 76 6.62 -1.30 10.87
CA LEU A 76 6.47 -1.97 9.58
C LEU A 76 7.83 -2.36 8.98
N HIS A 77 8.81 -1.46 8.99
CA HIS A 77 10.19 -1.79 8.59
C HIS A 77 10.74 -2.98 9.37
N ARG A 78 10.52 -3.01 10.70
CA ARG A 78 10.97 -4.10 11.56
C ARG A 78 10.28 -5.42 11.20
N VAL A 79 8.95 -5.43 11.07
CA VAL A 79 8.17 -6.62 10.72
C VAL A 79 8.63 -7.22 9.39
N ILE A 80 8.81 -6.39 8.36
CA ILE A 80 9.26 -6.88 7.06
C ILE A 80 10.69 -7.41 7.16
N ARG A 81 11.60 -6.69 7.84
CA ARG A 81 13.00 -7.10 7.98
C ARG A 81 13.14 -8.42 8.76
N GLU A 82 12.40 -8.59 9.86
CA GLU A 82 12.37 -9.81 10.67
C GLU A 82 11.86 -11.04 9.90
N ASN A 83 11.05 -10.81 8.85
CA ASN A 83 10.47 -11.87 8.01
C ASN A 83 11.05 -11.91 6.58
N SER A 84 12.18 -11.24 6.35
CA SER A 84 12.93 -11.31 5.09
C SER A 84 14.16 -12.19 5.26
N GLN A 85 14.52 -12.96 4.25
CA GLN A 85 15.70 -13.84 4.26
C GLN A 85 17.01 -13.03 4.21
N ASP A 86 16.99 -11.93 3.47
CA ASP A 86 18.15 -11.05 3.28
C ASP A 86 17.70 -9.61 3.00
N GLU A 87 18.68 -8.70 2.89
CA GLU A 87 18.45 -7.28 2.60
C GLU A 87 17.82 -7.06 1.21
N LYS A 88 18.05 -7.96 0.25
CA LYS A 88 17.51 -7.86 -1.11
C LYS A 88 16.01 -8.14 -1.12
N GLU A 89 15.57 -9.14 -0.38
CA GLU A 89 14.15 -9.45 -0.20
C GLU A 89 13.42 -8.36 0.57
N TYR A 90 14.02 -7.87 1.67
CA TYR A 90 13.50 -6.72 2.41
C TYR A 90 13.30 -5.51 1.49
N LYS A 91 14.31 -5.17 0.69
CA LYS A 91 14.23 -4.07 -0.27
C LYS A 91 13.12 -4.30 -1.30
N ARG A 92 13.00 -5.52 -1.84
CA ARG A 92 11.95 -5.89 -2.79
C ARG A 92 10.55 -5.70 -2.20
N TYR A 93 10.32 -6.13 -0.96
CA TYR A 93 9.03 -5.94 -0.29
C TYR A 93 8.73 -4.46 -0.09
N PHE A 94 9.69 -3.68 0.40
CA PHE A 94 9.47 -2.26 0.65
C PHE A 94 9.29 -1.46 -0.65
N ASP A 95 10.01 -1.81 -1.72
CA ASP A 95 9.82 -1.21 -3.05
C ASP A 95 8.42 -1.53 -3.61
N SER A 96 7.88 -2.72 -3.34
CA SER A 96 6.49 -3.06 -3.67
C SER A 96 5.49 -2.17 -2.91
N LEU A 97 5.72 -1.91 -1.62
CA LEU A 97 4.87 -1.00 -0.85
C LEU A 97 4.93 0.43 -1.39
N LYS A 98 6.12 0.93 -1.73
CA LYS A 98 6.28 2.25 -2.36
C LYS A 98 5.57 2.32 -3.71
N SER A 99 5.68 1.28 -4.53
CA SER A 99 4.98 1.19 -5.82
C SER A 99 3.46 1.26 -5.65
N SER A 100 2.91 0.61 -4.62
CA SER A 100 1.48 0.70 -4.26
C SER A 100 1.06 2.14 -3.92
N VAL A 101 1.92 2.94 -3.28
CA VAL A 101 1.64 4.36 -3.04
C VAL A 101 1.61 5.15 -4.35
N LEU A 102 2.63 4.94 -5.21
CA LEU A 102 2.84 5.72 -6.43
C LEU A 102 1.80 5.45 -7.52
N THR A 103 1.18 4.27 -7.51
CA THR A 103 0.23 3.84 -8.56
C THR A 103 -1.24 3.89 -8.13
N ALA A 104 -1.54 4.16 -6.85
CA ALA A 104 -2.90 4.08 -6.32
C ALA A 104 -3.90 5.11 -6.89
N PHE A 105 -3.41 6.18 -7.51
CA PHE A 105 -4.23 7.25 -8.07
C PHE A 105 -3.99 7.46 -9.56
N TYR A 106 -3.49 6.42 -10.25
CA TYR A 106 -3.21 6.46 -11.69
C TYR A 106 -4.04 5.39 -12.40
N THR A 107 -4.74 5.77 -13.48
CA THR A 107 -5.35 4.81 -14.39
C THR A 107 -4.38 4.51 -15.53
N PRO A 108 -4.01 3.23 -15.74
CA PRO A 108 -3.18 2.86 -16.88
C PRO A 108 -3.80 3.29 -18.21
N LYS A 109 -2.96 3.81 -19.12
CA LYS A 109 -3.39 4.28 -20.45
C LYS A 109 -4.13 3.19 -21.23
N GLU A 110 -3.75 1.93 -21.04
CA GLU A 110 -4.36 0.76 -21.65
C GLU A 110 -5.84 0.64 -21.27
N VAL A 111 -6.20 0.96 -20.02
CA VAL A 111 -7.59 0.95 -19.54
C VAL A 111 -8.38 2.08 -20.18
N VAL A 112 -7.82 3.29 -20.20
CA VAL A 112 -8.46 4.45 -20.84
C VAL A 112 -8.69 4.19 -22.34
N SER A 113 -7.70 3.60 -23.00
CA SER A 113 -7.77 3.26 -24.43
C SER A 113 -8.83 2.19 -24.69
N ALA A 114 -8.86 1.12 -23.89
CA ALA A 114 -9.87 0.06 -24.03
C ALA A 114 -11.30 0.58 -23.83
N LEU A 115 -11.51 1.52 -22.89
CA LEU A 115 -12.81 2.17 -22.70
C LEU A 115 -13.20 3.04 -23.92
N ALA A 116 -12.25 3.82 -24.46
CA ALA A 116 -12.49 4.64 -25.64
C ALA A 116 -12.82 3.78 -26.88
N ASP A 117 -12.12 2.65 -27.04
CA ASP A 117 -12.37 1.68 -28.10
C ASP A 117 -13.75 1.05 -27.94
N ALA A 118 -14.14 0.61 -26.74
CA ALA A 118 -15.44 0.00 -26.49
C ALA A 118 -16.62 0.95 -26.80
N LEU A 119 -16.48 2.23 -26.44
CA LEU A 119 -17.47 3.26 -26.79
C LEU A 119 -17.58 3.42 -28.31
N SER A 120 -16.44 3.50 -28.99
CA SER A 120 -16.38 3.66 -30.45
C SER A 120 -17.04 2.47 -31.17
N HIS A 121 -16.77 1.23 -30.74
CA HIS A 121 -17.41 0.03 -31.29
C HIS A 121 -18.92 -0.01 -31.07
N SER A 122 -19.42 0.67 -30.03
CA SER A 122 -20.85 0.80 -29.74
C SER A 122 -21.52 1.96 -30.50
N GLY A 123 -20.80 2.61 -31.43
CA GLY A 123 -21.28 3.76 -32.18
C GLY A 123 -21.31 5.07 -31.37
N ILE A 124 -20.68 5.10 -30.20
CA ILE A 124 -20.58 6.29 -29.33
C ILE A 124 -19.20 6.92 -29.54
N THR A 125 -19.17 8.16 -30.02
CA THR A 125 -17.91 8.90 -30.23
C THR A 125 -17.87 10.14 -29.33
N PRO A 126 -17.32 10.04 -28.11
CA PRO A 126 -17.25 11.17 -27.19
C PRO A 126 -16.34 12.26 -27.76
N GLN A 127 -16.79 13.51 -27.76
CA GLN A 127 -15.91 14.64 -28.11
C GLN A 127 -14.84 14.91 -27.05
N ARG A 128 -15.12 14.55 -25.79
CA ARG A 128 -14.22 14.70 -24.65
C ARG A 128 -14.37 13.50 -23.72
N LEU A 129 -13.23 12.96 -23.29
CA LEU A 129 -13.14 11.94 -22.27
C LEU A 129 -12.20 12.48 -21.18
N ILE A 130 -12.66 12.49 -19.93
CA ILE A 130 -11.87 12.96 -18.80
C ILE A 130 -11.51 11.76 -17.96
N ASP A 131 -10.21 11.53 -17.79
CA ASP A 131 -9.66 10.65 -16.77
C ASP A 131 -9.17 11.51 -15.59
N PRO A 132 -9.86 11.51 -14.43
CA PRO A 132 -9.45 12.27 -13.25
C PRO A 132 -8.09 11.85 -12.67
N SER A 133 -7.58 10.70 -13.11
CA SER A 133 -6.31 10.12 -12.67
C SER A 133 -5.20 10.17 -13.73
N ALA A 134 -5.48 10.78 -14.89
CA ALA A 134 -4.45 11.24 -15.80
C ALA A 134 -3.84 12.51 -15.16
N GLY A 135 -2.60 12.39 -14.70
CA GLY A 135 -1.89 13.43 -13.93
C GLY A 135 -1.80 14.79 -14.62
#